data_AF-A0A6A9SVV0-F1
#
_entry.id   AF-A0A6A9SVV0-F1
#
_cell.length_a   1.000
_cell.length_b   1.000
_cell.length_c   1.000
_cell.angle_alpha   90.00
_cell.angle_beta   90.00
_cell.angle_gamma   90.00
#
_symmetry.space_group_name_H-M   'P 1'
#
loop_
_entity.id
_entity.type
_entity.pdbx_description
1 polymer ?
#
loop_
_entity_poly.entity_id
_entity_poly.type
_entity_poly.pdbx_seq_one_letter_code
_entity_poly.pdbx_strand_id
1 'polypeptide(L)' 'MRTVGVVVNPIAGMGGRVGLKGTDGNVEAARERGAEQRAPERARDALDAL' A
#
# COMPACT_ATOMS: atom_id res chain seq x y z
N MET A 1 26.35 -14.16 4.77
CA MET A 1 25.10 -13.94 3.99
C MET A 1 24.79 -12.45 4.02
N ARG A 2 24.24 -11.90 2.93
CA ARG A 2 23.77 -10.50 2.91
C ARG A 2 22.27 -10.52 3.21
N THR A 3 21.83 -9.71 4.16
CA THR A 3 20.42 -9.55 4.51
C THR A 3 19.88 -8.31 3.83
N VAL A 4 18.68 -8.40 3.26
CA VAL A 4 17.94 -7.26 2.70
C VAL A 4 16.71 -7.03 3.56
N GLY A 5 16.51 -5.79 4.01
CA GLY A 5 15.28 -5.34 4.66
C GLY A 5 14.41 -4.56 3.69
N VAL A 6 13.09 -4.65 3.84
CA VAL A 6 12.12 -3.87 3.07
C VAL A 6 11.28 -2.99 4.00
N VAL A 7 11.02 -1.75 3.59
CA VAL A 7 10.13 -0.82 4.30
C VAL A 7 8.83 -0.72 3.52
N VAL A 8 7.71 -0.94 4.21
CA VAL A 8 6.38 -0.91 3.62
C VAL A 8 5.69 0.39 4.02
N ASN A 9 5.27 1.18 3.03
CA ASN A 9 4.41 2.34 3.29
C ASN A 9 3.02 1.84 3.71
N PRO A 10 2.54 2.17 4.92
CA PRO A 10 1.30 1.63 5.48
C PRO A 10 0.05 2.02 4.69
N ILE A 11 0.07 3.13 3.94
CA ILE A 11 -1.08 3.61 3.15
C ILE A 11 -0.96 3.34 1.64
N ALA A 12 0.11 2.67 1.21
CA ALA A 12 0.30 2.38 -0.19
C ALA A 12 -0.78 1.42 -0.73
N GLY A 13 -1.17 1.65 -1.97
CA GLY A 13 -2.20 0.87 -2.67
C GLY A 13 -3.63 1.40 -2.53
N MET A 14 -3.85 2.50 -1.80
CA MET A 14 -5.18 3.10 -1.60
C MET A 14 -5.73 3.81 -2.86
N GLY A 15 -4.97 4.73 -3.46
CA GLY A 15 -5.49 5.67 -4.47
C GLY A 15 -5.99 5.04 -5.77
N GLY A 16 -5.22 4.13 -6.37
CA GLY A 16 -5.54 3.57 -7.69
C GLY A 16 -6.86 2.81 -7.76
N ARG A 17 -7.30 2.20 -6.65
CA ARG A 17 -8.56 1.44 -6.59
C ARG A 17 -9.81 2.31 -6.57
N VAL A 18 -9.65 3.57 -6.18
CA VAL A 18 -10.72 4.57 -6.08
C VAL A 18 -10.59 5.68 -7.14
N GLY A 19 -9.87 5.38 -8.24
CA GLY A 19 -9.73 6.28 -9.38
C GLY A 19 -8.83 7.50 -9.14
N LEU A 20 -7.96 7.46 -8.13
CA LEU A 20 -6.97 8.51 -7.89
C LEU A 20 -5.62 8.12 -8.48
N LYS A 21 -4.85 9.11 -8.94
CA LYS A 21 -3.45 8.91 -9.36
C LYS A 21 -2.57 8.38 -8.22
N GLY A 22 -2.90 8.74 -6.99
CA GLY A 22 -2.21 8.36 -5.76
C GLY A 22 -2.86 9.00 -4.54
N THR A 23 -2.30 8.78 -3.35
CA THR A 23 -2.77 9.40 -2.10
C THR A 23 -1.97 10.62 -1.67
N ASP A 24 -0.95 11.02 -2.44
CA ASP A 24 -0.17 12.23 -2.17
C ASP A 24 -1.08 13.46 -2.26
N GLY A 25 -1.29 14.12 -1.12
CA GLY A 25 -2.22 15.24 -0.97
C GLY A 25 -3.71 14.90 -1.09
N ASN A 26 -4.07 13.61 -1.23
CA ASN A 26 -5.45 13.17 -1.51
C ASN A 26 -5.89 11.97 -0.65
N VAL A 27 -5.20 11.70 0.47
CA VAL A 27 -5.49 10.53 1.32
C VAL A 27 -6.91 10.56 1.89
N GLU A 28 -7.44 11.73 2.24
CA GLU A 28 -8.81 11.87 2.74
C GLU A 28 -9.85 11.57 1.64
N ALA A 29 -9.66 12.12 0.44
CA ALA A 29 -10.51 11.77 -0.70
C ALA A 29 -10.46 10.27 -1.05
N ALA A 30 -9.32 9.61 -0.82
CA ALA A 30 -9.22 8.17 -0.97
C ALA A 30 -10.05 7.43 0.09
N ARG A 31 -9.97 7.85 1.35
CA ARG A 31 -10.76 7.29 2.46
C ARG A 31 -12.26 7.47 2.25
N GLU A 32 -12.69 8.66 1.84
CA GLU A 32 -14.10 8.96 1.54
C GLU A 32 -14.67 8.06 0.43
N ARG A 33 -13.82 7.63 -0.51
CA ARG A 33 -14.19 6.70 -1.59
C ARG A 33 -14.06 5.22 -1.19
N GLY A 34 -13.82 4.93 0.08
CA GLY A 34 -13.68 3.56 0.59
C GLY A 34 -12.36 2.89 0.24
N ALA A 35 -11.27 3.66 0.05
CA ALA A 35 -9.97 3.07 -0.19
C ALA A 35 -9.44 2.36 1.06
N GLU A 36 -8.97 1.14 0.88
CA GLU A 36 -8.24 0.38 1.89
C GLU A 36 -6.77 0.22 1.50
N GLN A 37 -5.90 0.19 2.51
CA GLN A 37 -4.48 -0.05 2.33
C GLN A 37 -4.22 -1.51 1.97
N ARG A 38 -3.31 -1.74 1.02
CA ARG A 38 -3.06 -3.10 0.49
C ARG A 38 -1.60 -3.52 0.56
N ALA A 39 -0.70 -2.56 0.68
CA ALA A 39 0.73 -2.85 0.73
C ALA A 39 1.14 -3.75 1.91
N PRO A 40 0.60 -3.60 3.14
CA PRO A 40 1.02 -4.46 4.26
C PRO A 40 0.75 -5.95 4.05
N GLU A 41 -0.46 -6.32 3.63
CA GLU A 41 -0.84 -7.71 3.39
C GLU A 41 -0.04 -8.29 2.22
N ARG A 42 0.04 -7.57 1.10
CA ARG A 42 0.83 -7.99 -0.08
C ARG A 42 2.31 -8.19 0.23
N ALA A 43 2.88 -7.38 1.11
CA ALA A 43 4.28 -7.53 1.51
C ALA A 43 4.48 -8.82 2.31
N ARG A 44 3.53 -9.20 3.18
CA ARG A 44 3.56 -10.47 3.88
C ARG A 44 3.43 -11.64 2.91
N ASP A 45 2.40 -11.64 2.07
CA ASP A 45 2.16 -12.69 1.07
C ASP A 45 3.39 -12.92 0.18
N ALA A 46 4.07 -11.84 -0.23
CA ALA A 46 5.26 -11.93 -1.06
C ALA A 46 6.47 -12.51 -0.32
N LEU A 47 6.67 -12.16 0.95
CA LEU A 47 7.78 -12.67 1.77
C LEU A 47 7.55 -14.11 2.22
N ASP A 48 6.30 -14.49 2.51
CA ASP A 48 5.91 -15.86 2.89
C ASP A 48 6.06 -16.85 1.72
N ALA A 49 6.10 -16.35 0.48
CA ALA A 49 6.25 -17.15 -0.74
C ALA A 49 7.72 -17.33 -1.20
N LEU A 50 8.71 -16.79 -0.48
CA LEU A 50 10.15 -16.93 -0.77
C LEU A 50 10.75 -18.22 -0.16
#